data_AF-A0A418YRT9-F1
#
_entry.id   AF-A0A418YRT9-F1
#
_cell.length_a   1.000
_cell.length_b   1.000
_cell.length_c   1.000
_cell.angle_alpha   90.00
_cell.angle_beta   90.00
_cell.angle_gamma   90.00
#
_symmetry.space_group_name_H-M   'P 1'
#
loop_
_entity.id
_entity.type
_entity.pdbx_description
1 polymer ?
#
loop_
_entity_poly.entity_id
_entity_poly.type
_entity_poly.pdbx_seq_one_letter_code
_entity_poly.pdbx_strand_id
1 'polypeptide(L)'
;MAHPIPDNDIDDNAEQSEAGTQAQDVAESARTRATDLSEDSERGGHSNPAQIIPDDVPDLVDTMNAMNRSGRIDMDAYAGEPAMDDEDGVESDED
;
A
#
# COMPACT_ATOMS: atom_id res chain seq x y z
N MET A 1 28.32 9.38 -47.38
CA MET A 1 26.99 8.75 -47.57
C MET A 1 26.85 7.74 -46.46
N ALA A 2 25.99 8.00 -45.46
CA ALA A 2 25.76 7.09 -44.34
C ALA A 2 25.02 5.85 -44.86
N HIS A 3 25.56 4.67 -44.60
CA HIS A 3 24.94 3.40 -44.98
C HIS A 3 23.72 3.19 -44.07
N PRO A 4 22.51 2.98 -44.60
CA PRO A 4 21.37 2.59 -43.77
C PRO A 4 21.66 1.21 -43.19
N ILE A 5 21.66 1.08 -41.86
CA ILE A 5 21.74 -0.21 -41.20
C ILE A 5 20.43 -0.95 -41.56
N PRO A 6 20.49 -2.19 -42.06
CA PRO A 6 19.28 -2.95 -42.36
C PRO A 6 18.46 -3.15 -41.07
N ASP A 7 17.14 -2.92 -41.13
CA ASP A 7 16.17 -3.13 -40.03
C ASP A 7 16.13 -4.58 -39.49
N ASN A 8 16.96 -5.49 -40.01
CA ASN A 8 16.95 -6.90 -39.70
C ASN A 8 17.89 -7.30 -38.54
N ASP A 9 18.60 -6.33 -37.96
CA ASP A 9 19.54 -6.52 -36.82
C ASP A 9 19.08 -5.77 -35.54
N ILE A 10 17.80 -5.42 -35.43
CA ILE A 10 17.23 -5.15 -34.11
C ILE A 10 16.90 -6.53 -33.54
N ASP A 11 17.81 -7.06 -32.73
CA ASP A 11 17.58 -8.28 -31.96
C ASP A 11 16.33 -8.07 -31.08
N ASP A 12 15.15 -8.39 -31.60
CA ASP A 12 13.91 -8.51 -30.85
C ASP A 12 14.03 -9.71 -29.90
N ASN A 13 14.85 -9.57 -28.86
CA ASN A 13 14.93 -10.55 -27.81
C ASN A 13 13.62 -10.48 -27.02
N ALA A 14 12.89 -11.60 -26.95
CA ALA A 14 11.69 -11.71 -26.13
C ALA A 14 11.94 -11.31 -24.66
N GLU A 15 13.18 -11.40 -24.18
CA GLU A 15 13.58 -10.94 -22.84
C GLU A 15 13.67 -9.40 -22.71
N GLN A 16 13.85 -8.66 -23.81
CA GLN A 16 13.81 -7.19 -23.86
C GLN A 16 12.43 -6.65 -24.25
N SER A 17 11.49 -7.54 -24.61
CA SER A 17 10.09 -7.19 -24.81
C SER A 17 9.41 -6.99 -23.46
N GLU A 18 9.46 -5.77 -22.95
CA GLU A 18 8.89 -5.39 -21.66
C GLU A 18 7.39 -5.00 -21.73
N ALA A 19 6.71 -5.35 -22.81
CA ALA A 19 5.27 -5.15 -22.96
C ALA A 19 4.52 -5.85 -21.80
N GLY A 20 3.68 -5.11 -21.07
CA GLY A 20 2.92 -5.63 -19.94
C GLY A 20 3.64 -5.56 -18.59
N THR A 21 4.95 -5.30 -18.55
CA THR A 21 5.72 -5.13 -17.31
C THR A 21 6.15 -3.69 -17.06
N GLN A 22 6.02 -2.80 -18.05
CA GLN A 22 6.27 -1.38 -17.88
C GLN A 22 5.32 -0.77 -16.84
N ALA A 23 5.80 0.28 -16.18
CA ALA A 23 5.04 0.95 -15.11
C ALA A 23 3.65 1.41 -15.57
N GLN A 24 3.50 1.91 -16.81
CA GLN A 24 2.19 2.29 -17.35
C GLN A 24 1.27 1.09 -17.57
N ASP A 25 1.79 -0.04 -18.03
CA ASP A 25 0.99 -1.24 -18.32
C ASP A 25 0.53 -1.89 -17.01
N VAL A 26 1.40 -1.91 -16.00
CA VAL A 26 1.09 -2.36 -14.63
C VAL A 26 0.05 -1.43 -13.99
N ALA A 27 0.20 -0.12 -14.14
CA ALA A 27 -0.76 0.85 -13.58
C ALA A 27 -2.14 0.75 -14.24
N GLU A 28 -2.20 0.58 -15.57
CA GLU A 28 -3.46 0.39 -16.30
C GLU A 28 -4.12 -0.96 -15.95
N SER A 29 -3.32 -2.03 -15.86
CA SER A 29 -3.76 -3.34 -15.37
C SER A 29 -4.30 -3.25 -13.95
N ALA A 30 -3.64 -2.52 -13.05
CA ALA A 30 -4.11 -2.31 -11.68
C ALA A 30 -5.39 -1.47 -11.61
N ARG A 31 -5.54 -0.45 -12.47
CA ARG A 31 -6.78 0.33 -12.57
C ARG A 31 -7.96 -0.51 -13.03
N THR A 32 -7.76 -1.36 -14.03
CA THR A 32 -8.81 -2.25 -14.57
C THR A 32 -9.09 -3.43 -13.65
N ARG A 33 -8.10 -3.83 -12.83
CA ARG A 33 -8.21 -4.80 -11.74
C ARG A 33 -8.50 -4.12 -10.40
N ALA A 34 -9.18 -2.98 -10.42
CA ALA A 34 -9.84 -2.45 -9.22
C ALA A 34 -10.93 -3.45 -8.81
N THR A 35 -10.52 -4.44 -8.00
CA THR A 35 -11.42 -5.17 -7.11
C THR A 35 -12.17 -4.12 -6.32
N ASP A 36 -13.48 -4.28 -6.19
CA ASP A 36 -14.33 -3.36 -5.44
C ASP A 36 -13.77 -3.17 -4.01
N LEU A 37 -13.01 -2.10 -3.80
CA LEU A 37 -12.41 -1.75 -2.51
C LEU A 37 -13.46 -1.17 -1.54
N SER A 38 -14.70 -1.00 -2.01
CA SER A 38 -15.84 -0.61 -1.20
C SER A 38 -16.60 -1.79 -0.62
N GLU A 39 -16.22 -3.04 -0.95
CA GLU A 39 -16.75 -4.19 -0.23
C GLU A 39 -16.20 -4.19 1.20
N ASP A 40 -17.10 -4.42 2.15
CA ASP A 40 -16.77 -4.60 3.56
C ASP A 40 -15.68 -5.66 3.67
N SER A 41 -14.70 -5.46 4.56
CA SER A 41 -13.60 -6.40 4.65
C SER A 41 -14.15 -7.78 5.02
N GLU A 42 -13.81 -8.81 4.25
CA GLU A 42 -14.34 -10.16 4.45
C GLU A 42 -13.87 -10.72 5.80
N ARG A 43 -14.71 -10.58 6.83
CA ARG A 43 -14.49 -11.20 8.14
C ARG A 43 -14.93 -12.66 8.10
N GLY A 44 -13.97 -13.54 7.83
CA GLY A 44 -14.03 -14.96 8.18
C GLY A 44 -14.65 -15.88 7.13
N GLY A 45 -14.03 -17.06 7.01
CA GLY A 45 -14.59 -18.27 6.41
C GLY A 45 -15.05 -19.26 7.48
N HIS A 46 -15.14 -20.55 7.14
CA HIS A 46 -15.49 -21.59 8.13
C HIS A 46 -14.51 -21.57 9.31
N SER A 47 -15.01 -21.76 10.53
CA SER A 47 -14.20 -21.79 11.76
C SER A 47 -12.98 -22.69 11.58
N ASN A 48 -11.79 -22.09 11.51
CA ASN A 48 -10.55 -22.82 11.31
C ASN A 48 -9.93 -23.11 12.69
N PRO A 49 -9.84 -24.38 13.13
CA PRO A 49 -9.27 -24.71 14.44
C PRO A 49 -7.77 -24.38 14.55
N ALA A 50 -7.09 -24.09 13.44
CA ALA A 50 -5.70 -23.61 13.41
C ALA A 50 -5.57 -22.08 13.30
N GLN A 51 -6.68 -21.35 13.43
CA GLN A 51 -6.70 -19.89 13.32
C GLN A 51 -5.99 -19.25 14.52
N ILE A 52 -4.96 -18.45 14.22
CA ILE A 52 -4.17 -17.73 15.22
C ILE A 52 -4.81 -16.38 15.58
N ILE A 53 -5.42 -15.72 14.58
CA ILE A 53 -6.06 -14.42 14.74
C ILE A 53 -7.58 -14.63 14.75
N PRO A 54 -8.26 -14.35 15.87
CA PRO A 54 -9.72 -14.44 15.96
C PRO A 54 -10.45 -13.60 14.91
N ASP A 55 -11.64 -14.06 14.48
CA ASP A 55 -12.47 -13.36 13.47
C ASP A 55 -12.98 -11.98 13.93
N ASP A 56 -12.93 -11.67 15.23
CA ASP A 56 -13.37 -10.40 15.79
C ASP A 56 -12.26 -9.31 15.79
N VAL A 57 -11.01 -9.68 15.49
CA VAL A 57 -9.90 -8.74 15.39
C VAL A 57 -10.10 -7.83 14.15
N PRO A 58 -10.12 -6.49 14.31
CA PRO A 58 -10.21 -5.58 13.18
C PRO A 58 -8.93 -5.66 12.34
N ASP A 59 -9.10 -5.66 11.03
CA ASP A 59 -7.97 -5.58 10.12
C ASP A 59 -7.55 -4.12 9.84
N LEU A 60 -6.62 -3.95 8.89
CA LEU A 60 -6.11 -2.64 8.51
C LEU A 60 -7.20 -1.73 7.95
N VAL A 61 -8.10 -2.25 7.10
CA VAL A 61 -9.15 -1.48 6.44
C VAL A 61 -10.21 -1.08 7.46
N ASP A 62 -10.60 -1.99 8.35
CA ASP A 62 -11.50 -1.73 9.46
C ASP A 62 -10.97 -0.60 10.36
N THR A 63 -9.68 -0.66 10.67
CA THR A 63 -9.00 0.35 11.49
C THR A 63 -8.96 1.69 10.78
N MET A 64 -8.64 1.72 9.47
CA MET A 64 -8.68 2.93 8.64
C MET A 64 -10.08 3.55 8.57
N ASN A 65 -11.12 2.73 8.39
CA ASN A 65 -12.51 3.19 8.38
C ASN A 65 -12.95 3.71 9.76
N ALA A 66 -12.46 3.11 10.85
CA ALA A 66 -12.69 3.61 12.21
C ALA A 66 -12.00 4.98 12.43
N MET A 67 -10.77 5.16 11.96
CA MET A 67 -10.07 6.46 12.00
C MET A 67 -10.82 7.53 11.21
N ASN A 68 -11.25 7.21 9.98
CA ASN A 68 -12.00 8.14 9.13
C ASN A 68 -13.33 8.56 9.77
N ARG A 69 -14.08 7.61 10.35
CA ARG A 69 -15.33 7.91 11.06
C ARG A 69 -15.14 8.72 12.34
N SER A 70 -14.06 8.46 13.07
CA SER A 70 -13.79 9.11 14.36
C SER A 70 -13.08 10.46 14.23
N GLY A 71 -12.40 10.71 13.11
CA GLY A 71 -11.52 11.86 12.91
C GLY A 71 -10.26 11.85 13.77
N ARG A 72 -9.99 10.76 14.49
CA ARG A 72 -8.79 10.57 15.32
C ARG A 72 -7.90 9.51 14.67
N ILE A 73 -6.62 9.85 14.51
CA ILE A 73 -5.61 8.90 14.05
C ILE A 73 -5.09 8.15 15.28
N ASP A 74 -5.01 6.83 15.16
CA ASP A 74 -4.33 5.99 16.14
C ASP A 74 -2.82 6.23 16.05
N MET A 75 -2.25 6.76 17.13
CA MET A 75 -0.82 7.02 17.26
C MET A 75 -0.12 5.99 18.15
N ASP A 76 -0.83 4.92 18.56
CA ASP A 76 -0.29 3.89 19.47
C ASP A 76 0.90 3.15 18.86
N ALA A 77 0.99 3.11 17.52
CA ALA A 77 2.16 2.61 16.80
C ALA A 77 3.46 3.39 17.12
N TYR A 78 3.31 4.65 17.55
CA TYR A 78 4.41 5.54 17.95
C TYR A 78 4.49 5.72 19.46
N ALA A 79 3.71 4.97 20.24
CA ALA A 79 3.72 5.07 21.69
C ALA A 79 5.11 4.70 22.24
N GLY A 80 5.74 5.65 22.93
CA GLY A 80 7.09 5.50 23.50
C GLY A 80 8.22 6.00 22.61
N GLU A 81 7.94 6.39 21.36
CA GLU A 81 8.89 7.13 20.54
C GLU A 81 9.03 8.57 21.07
N PRO A 82 10.22 9.18 20.98
CA PRO A 82 10.39 10.60 21.29
C PRO A 82 9.48 11.46 20.42
N ALA A 83 8.80 12.44 21.03
CA ALA A 83 8.14 13.50 20.27
C ALA A 83 9.22 14.33 19.58
N MET A 84 9.27 14.25 18.25
CA MET A 84 10.21 15.01 17.41
C MET A 84 9.56 16.32 16.95
N ASP A 85 8.70 16.89 17.79
CA ASP A 85 8.08 18.19 17.56
C ASP A 85 9.09 19.29 17.86
N ASP A 86 9.40 20.13 16.89
CA ASP A 86 10.32 21.25 17.02
C ASP A 86 9.70 22.46 17.74
N GLU A 87 8.37 22.44 17.95
CA GLU A 87 7.64 23.45 18.73
C GLU A 87 7.56 23.12 20.24
N ASP A 88 7.83 21.87 20.65
CA ASP A 88 7.82 21.44 22.07
C ASP A 88 9.12 21.84 22.81
N GLY A 89 9.33 23.15 22.92
CA GLY A 89 10.12 23.71 23.99
C GLY A 89 9.42 23.44 25.31
N VAL A 90 9.89 22.47 26.09
CA VAL A 90 9.52 22.26 27.50
C VAL A 90 9.73 23.55 28.30
N GLU A 91 8.74 24.43 28.31
CA GLU A 91 8.57 25.45 29.34
C GLU A 91 7.91 24.76 30.53
N SER A 92 8.71 23.97 31.23
CA SER A 92 8.42 23.61 32.61
C SER A 92 8.55 24.88 33.43
N ASP A 93 7.47 25.64 33.56
CA ASP A 93 7.35 26.72 34.53
C ASP A 93 7.36 26.10 35.94
N GLU A 94 8.52 26.18 36.58
CA GLU A 94 8.66 26.02 38.02
C GLU A 94 8.28 27.35 38.71
N ASP A 95 7.10 27.41 39.34
CA ASP A 95 6.82 28.19 40.57
C ASP A 95 5.52 27.71 41.27
#